data_AF-A0A2M6V5U2-F1
#
_entry.id   AF-A0A2M6V5U2-F1
#
_cell.length_a   1.000
_cell.length_b   1.000
_cell.length_c   1.000
_cell.angle_alpha   90.00
_cell.angle_beta   90.00
_cell.angle_gamma   90.00
#
_symmetry.space_group_name_H-M   'P 1'
#
loop_
_entity.id
_entity.type
_entity.pdbx_description
1 polymer ?
#
loop_
_entity_poly.entity_id
_entity_poly.type
_entity_poly.pdbx_seq_one_letter_code
_entity_poly.pdbx_strand_id
1 'polypeptide(L)'
;MRQGKEWRVIFHDDFDPEFDVLSPDVQDELLATLVAVKKLGPKADRPHVGTLNNAKHPNMKELRFKANRGAEIWRAAFAFDPNRHAIVLVAAAKQGSVEKRFYKDLLKTANERFDSHLARFKVAQPEIKSKVTQGKNRR
;
A
#
# COMPACT_ATOMS: atom_id res chain seq x y z
N MET A 1 10.77 19.41 -21.00
CA MET A 1 9.69 18.75 -20.21
C MET A 1 10.34 17.77 -19.25
N ARG A 2 10.25 17.97 -17.93
CA ARG A 2 10.74 16.97 -16.96
C ARG A 2 9.74 15.81 -16.99
N GLN A 3 10.16 14.65 -17.48
CA GLN A 3 9.38 13.42 -17.27
C GLN A 3 9.28 13.22 -15.75
N GLY A 4 8.09 13.37 -15.20
CA GLY A 4 7.85 13.18 -13.78
C GLY A 4 8.10 11.72 -13.44
N LYS A 5 8.97 11.45 -12.47
CA LYS A 5 9.27 10.09 -12.00
C LYS A 5 7.98 9.49 -11.40
N GLU A 6 7.36 8.58 -12.12
CA GLU A 6 6.18 7.84 -11.66
C GLU A 6 6.53 6.98 -10.43
N TRP A 7 5.56 6.82 -9.53
CA TRP A 7 5.66 5.87 -8.43
C TRP A 7 5.50 4.46 -8.95
N ARG A 8 6.41 3.56 -8.59
CA ARG A 8 6.25 2.15 -8.89
C ARG A 8 5.12 1.58 -8.04
N VAL A 9 4.21 0.85 -8.68
CA VAL A 9 3.19 0.06 -8.00
C VAL A 9 3.63 -1.41 -8.07
N ILE A 10 3.51 -2.11 -6.95
CA ILE A 10 3.76 -3.55 -6.83
C ILE A 10 2.62 -4.19 -6.05
N PHE A 11 2.44 -5.49 -6.23
CA PHE A 11 1.56 -6.31 -5.40
C PHE A 11 2.37 -7.06 -4.35
N HIS A 12 1.78 -7.25 -3.18
CA HIS A 12 2.33 -8.16 -2.19
C HIS A 12 2.33 -9.58 -2.75
N ASP A 13 3.34 -10.39 -2.44
CA ASP A 13 3.50 -11.76 -2.98
C ASP A 13 2.24 -12.62 -2.80
N ASP A 14 1.56 -12.53 -1.65
CA ASP A 14 0.31 -13.26 -1.42
C ASP A 14 -0.92 -12.62 -2.09
N PHE A 15 -0.86 -11.34 -2.44
CA PHE A 15 -1.96 -10.65 -3.12
C PHE A 15 -1.90 -10.83 -4.64
N ASP A 16 -0.71 -11.01 -5.20
CA ASP A 16 -0.50 -11.21 -6.65
C ASP A 16 -1.34 -12.39 -7.20
N PRO A 17 -1.28 -13.62 -6.65
CA PRO A 17 -2.14 -14.71 -7.11
C PRO A 17 -3.62 -14.51 -6.73
N GLU A 18 -3.94 -13.74 -5.69
CA GLU A 18 -5.34 -13.39 -5.37
C GLU A 18 -5.92 -12.43 -6.41
N PHE A 19 -5.11 -11.51 -6.92
CA PHE A 19 -5.51 -10.59 -7.98
C PHE A 19 -5.83 -11.35 -9.27
N ASP A 20 -5.00 -12.32 -9.65
CA ASP A 20 -5.17 -13.12 -10.87
C ASP A 20 -6.50 -13.88 -10.93
N VAL A 21 -7.07 -14.24 -9.77
CA VAL A 21 -8.37 -14.94 -9.68
C VAL A 21 -9.57 -14.01 -9.54
N LEU A 22 -9.37 -12.70 -9.41
CA LEU A 22 -10.48 -11.73 -9.46
C LEU A 22 -11.10 -11.70 -10.86
N SER A 23 -12.36 -11.26 -10.97
CA SER A 23 -12.96 -11.09 -12.29
C SER A 23 -12.19 -10.03 -13.10
N PRO A 24 -12.13 -10.16 -14.45
CA PRO A 24 -11.42 -9.18 -15.28
C PRO A 24 -11.83 -7.74 -15.05
N ASP A 25 -13.13 -7.49 -14.83
CA ASP A 25 -13.65 -6.14 -14.55
C ASP A 25 -13.12 -5.58 -13.22
N VAL A 26 -13.03 -6.40 -12.17
CA VAL A 26 -12.43 -5.99 -10.89
C VAL A 26 -10.94 -5.71 -11.05
N GLN A 27 -10.23 -6.53 -11.84
CA GLN A 27 -8.82 -6.32 -12.14
C GLN A 27 -8.60 -4.99 -12.86
N ASP A 28 -9.36 -4.73 -13.92
CA ASP A 28 -9.29 -3.52 -14.73
C ASP A 28 -9.56 -2.27 -13.90
N GLU A 29 -10.61 -2.28 -13.07
CA GLU A 29 -10.98 -1.14 -12.24
C GLU A 29 -9.97 -0.87 -11.11
N LEU A 30 -9.40 -1.93 -10.52
CA LEU A 30 -8.31 -1.78 -9.55
C LEU A 30 -7.08 -1.14 -10.21
N LEU A 31 -6.67 -1.64 -11.37
CA LEU A 31 -5.53 -1.12 -12.13
C LEU A 31 -5.76 0.32 -12.60
N ALA A 32 -6.96 0.66 -13.07
CA ALA A 32 -7.34 2.01 -13.43
C ALA A 32 -7.23 2.97 -12.24
N THR A 33 -7.68 2.54 -11.05
CA THR A 33 -7.58 3.34 -9.82
C THR A 33 -6.13 3.58 -9.40
N LEU A 34 -5.25 2.59 -9.62
CA LEU A 34 -3.81 2.69 -9.34
C LEU A 34 -3.08 3.72 -10.21
N VAL A 35 -3.63 4.12 -11.36
CA VAL A 35 -3.05 5.18 -12.20
C VAL A 35 -2.91 6.48 -11.42
N ALA A 36 -3.86 6.82 -10.55
CA ALA A 36 -3.78 8.00 -9.69
C ALA A 36 -2.59 7.90 -8.70
N VAL A 37 -2.39 6.73 -8.10
CA VAL A 37 -1.27 6.47 -7.18
C VAL A 37 0.07 6.50 -7.93
N LYS A 38 0.14 5.93 -9.13
CA LYS A 38 1.34 5.96 -9.99
C LYS A 38 1.78 7.39 -10.31
N LYS A 39 0.84 8.28 -10.61
CA LYS A 39 1.11 9.68 -10.99
C LYS A 39 1.38 10.59 -9.79
N LEU A 40 0.61 10.44 -8.71
CA LEU A 40 0.58 11.41 -7.61
C LEU A 40 1.26 10.89 -6.33
N GLY A 41 1.48 9.58 -6.22
CA GLY A 41 2.07 8.95 -5.04
C GLY A 41 1.31 9.30 -3.76
N PRO A 42 2.02 9.73 -2.68
CA PRO A 42 1.39 10.12 -1.42
C PRO A 42 0.35 11.24 -1.55
N LYS A 43 0.40 12.06 -2.61
CA LYS A 43 -0.56 13.12 -2.90
C LYS A 43 -1.84 12.61 -3.58
N ALA A 44 -1.91 11.33 -3.95
CA ALA A 44 -3.16 10.73 -4.43
C ALA A 44 -4.22 10.77 -3.31
N ASP A 45 -5.41 11.23 -3.68
CA ASP A 45 -6.52 11.48 -2.76
C ASP A 45 -7.86 11.13 -3.45
N ARG A 46 -8.97 11.57 -2.86
CA ARG A 46 -10.33 11.35 -3.36
C ARG A 46 -10.51 11.83 -4.81
N PRO A 47 -11.37 11.16 -5.59
CA PRO A 47 -12.30 10.11 -5.18
C PRO A 47 -11.69 8.70 -5.08
N HIS A 48 -10.53 8.48 -5.69
CA HIS A 48 -9.92 7.15 -5.89
C HIS A 48 -9.17 6.63 -4.67
N VAL A 49 -8.63 7.54 -3.86
CA VAL A 49 -7.88 7.20 -2.65
C VAL A 49 -8.58 7.76 -1.42
N GLY A 50 -8.62 6.98 -0.35
CA GLY A 50 -9.10 7.37 0.98
C GLY A 50 -8.08 7.04 2.07
N THR A 51 -8.37 7.48 3.27
CA THR A 51 -7.60 7.15 4.48
C THR A 51 -8.23 5.96 5.20
N LEU A 52 -7.40 5.17 5.88
CA LEU A 52 -7.84 4.09 6.76
C LEU A 52 -7.57 4.48 8.22
N ASN A 53 -8.52 4.22 9.10
CA ASN A 53 -8.28 4.34 10.54
C ASN A 53 -7.55 3.08 11.02
N ASN A 54 -6.22 3.13 11.02
CA ASN A 54 -5.35 2.01 11.35
C ASN A 54 -4.18 2.47 12.24
N ALA A 55 -4.26 2.19 13.54
CA ALA A 55 -3.23 2.61 14.48
C ALA A 55 -1.86 1.96 14.23
N LYS A 56 -1.83 0.74 13.68
CA LYS A 56 -0.58 -0.01 13.47
C LYS A 56 0.25 0.58 12.33
N HIS A 57 -0.42 0.96 11.24
CA HIS A 57 0.18 1.57 10.05
C HIS A 57 -0.63 2.80 9.64
N PRO A 58 -0.43 3.97 10.28
CA PRO A 58 -1.30 5.13 10.12
C PRO A 58 -1.24 5.78 8.73
N ASN A 59 -0.19 5.48 7.96
CA ASN A 59 -0.03 5.95 6.57
C ASN A 59 -0.59 4.98 5.53
N MET A 60 -1.18 3.86 5.94
CA MET A 60 -1.89 2.95 5.05
C MET A 60 -3.17 3.61 4.52
N LYS A 61 -3.44 3.42 3.23
CA LYS A 61 -4.54 4.05 2.52
C LYS A 61 -5.44 3.01 1.85
N GLU A 62 -6.64 3.44 1.47
CA GLU A 62 -7.57 2.63 0.68
C GLU A 62 -7.69 3.15 -0.75
N LEU A 63 -7.70 2.25 -1.73
CA LEU A 63 -8.24 2.48 -3.06
C LEU A 63 -9.75 2.25 -3.01
N ARG A 64 -10.49 3.07 -3.76
CA ARG A 64 -11.95 3.07 -3.78
C ARG A 64 -12.40 3.02 -5.23
N PHE A 65 -13.06 1.94 -5.60
CA PHE A 65 -13.57 1.76 -6.95
C PHE A 65 -14.87 0.98 -6.95
N LYS A 66 -15.53 0.99 -8.11
CA LYS A 66 -16.71 0.16 -8.36
C LYS A 66 -16.38 -0.80 -9.48
N ALA A 67 -16.96 -1.99 -9.43
CA ALA A 67 -16.81 -3.00 -10.46
C ALA A 67 -18.19 -3.52 -10.86
N ASN A 68 -18.20 -4.35 -11.90
CA ASN A 68 -19.34 -4.99 -12.52
C ASN A 68 -20.43 -3.96 -12.84
N ARG A 69 -20.06 -2.94 -13.63
CA ARG A 69 -20.93 -1.80 -14.01
C ARG A 69 -21.51 -1.04 -12.82
N GLY A 70 -20.77 -0.98 -11.72
CA GLY A 70 -21.18 -0.28 -10.51
C GLY A 70 -21.98 -1.11 -9.52
N ALA A 71 -22.26 -2.39 -9.82
CA ALA A 71 -22.98 -3.28 -8.92
C ALA A 71 -22.18 -3.63 -7.66
N GLU A 72 -20.86 -3.61 -7.75
CA GLU A 72 -19.98 -3.96 -6.64
C GLU A 72 -19.13 -2.78 -6.18
N ILE A 73 -18.95 -2.67 -4.87
CA ILE A 73 -18.17 -1.60 -4.24
C ILE A 73 -16.94 -2.23 -3.65
N TRP A 74 -15.78 -1.95 -4.21
CA TRP A 74 -14.53 -2.56 -3.78
C TRP A 74 -13.65 -1.59 -3.01
N ARG A 75 -12.86 -2.14 -2.08
CA ARG A 75 -11.74 -1.43 -1.44
C ARG A 75 -10.51 -2.28 -1.56
N ALA A 76 -9.37 -1.63 -1.78
CA ALA A 76 -8.08 -2.28 -1.64
C ALA A 76 -7.18 -1.48 -0.69
N ALA A 77 -6.52 -2.15 0.24
CA ALA A 77 -5.56 -1.51 1.12
C ALA A 77 -4.18 -1.48 0.45
N PHE A 78 -3.50 -0.34 0.57
CA PHE A 78 -2.14 -0.17 0.07
C PHE A 78 -1.31 0.72 1.00
N ALA A 79 0.00 0.63 0.88
CA ALA A 79 0.94 1.45 1.63
C ALA A 79 2.14 1.86 0.76
N PHE A 80 2.91 2.85 1.21
CA PHE A 80 4.20 3.20 0.60
C PHE A 80 5.33 2.56 1.39
N ASP A 81 6.22 1.85 0.70
CA ASP A 81 7.38 1.19 1.31
C ASP A 81 8.61 2.13 1.42
N PRO A 82 9.67 1.73 2.16
CA PRO A 82 10.89 2.53 2.30
C PRO A 82 11.62 2.82 0.98
N ASN A 83 11.41 1.99 -0.06
CA ASN A 83 11.99 2.16 -1.38
C ASN A 83 11.15 3.06 -2.30
N ARG A 84 10.10 3.68 -1.77
CA ARG A 84 9.16 4.53 -2.50
C ARG A 84 8.39 3.76 -3.59
N HIS A 85 7.97 2.54 -3.27
CA HIS A 85 6.95 1.83 -4.03
C HIS A 85 5.60 1.92 -3.31
N ALA A 86 4.51 1.97 -4.08
CA ALA A 86 3.17 1.70 -3.57
C ALA A 86 2.92 0.19 -3.65
N ILE A 87 2.72 -0.47 -2.51
CA ILE A 87 2.41 -1.89 -2.44
C ILE A 87 0.92 -2.09 -2.14
N VAL A 88 0.23 -2.84 -3.01
CA VAL A 88 -1.15 -3.28 -2.78
C VAL A 88 -1.13 -4.56 -1.96
N LEU A 89 -1.90 -4.56 -0.87
CA LEU A 89 -1.82 -5.58 0.17
C LEU A 89 -3.01 -6.54 0.11
N VAL A 90 -4.20 -6.05 -0.18
CA VAL A 90 -5.44 -6.84 -0.23
C VAL A 90 -6.53 -6.04 -0.93
N ALA A 91 -7.43 -6.71 -1.65
CA ALA A 91 -8.65 -6.15 -2.20
C ALA A 91 -9.86 -6.97 -1.74
N ALA A 92 -10.95 -6.31 -1.37
CA ALA A 92 -12.17 -6.98 -0.96
C ALA A 92 -13.42 -6.19 -1.37
N ALA A 93 -14.46 -6.94 -1.72
CA ALA A 93 -15.77 -6.40 -1.99
C ALA A 93 -16.45 -6.00 -0.68
N LYS A 94 -16.92 -4.75 -0.60
CA LYS A 94 -17.50 -4.15 0.61
C LYS A 94 -19.01 -4.41 0.72
N GLN A 95 -19.69 -4.68 -0.40
CA GLN A 95 -21.13 -4.90 -0.39
C GLN A 95 -21.52 -6.09 0.50
N GLY A 96 -22.70 -6.01 1.13
CA GLY A 96 -23.23 -7.09 1.97
C GLY A 96 -22.56 -7.28 3.34
N SER A 97 -21.56 -6.47 3.69
CA SER A 97 -20.87 -6.54 4.98
C SER A 97 -21.17 -5.36 5.90
N VAL A 98 -21.28 -5.62 7.20
CA VAL A 98 -21.31 -4.56 8.22
C VAL A 98 -19.97 -3.83 8.20
N GLU A 99 -19.99 -2.51 8.03
CA GLU A 99 -18.80 -1.68 7.80
C GLU A 99 -17.66 -1.94 8.79
N LYS A 100 -17.99 -2.01 10.09
CA LYS A 100 -17.00 -2.26 11.14
C LYS A 100 -16.29 -3.61 10.97
N ARG A 101 -17.03 -4.65 10.58
CA ARG A 101 -16.48 -5.99 10.35
C ARG A 101 -15.62 -6.02 9.09
N PHE A 102 -16.12 -5.42 8.01
CA PHE A 102 -15.38 -5.29 6.75
C PHE A 102 -13.99 -4.67 6.96
N TYR A 103 -13.92 -3.50 7.61
CA TYR A 103 -12.64 -2.84 7.82
C TYR A 103 -11.75 -3.57 8.83
N LYS A 104 -12.33 -4.24 9.84
CA LYS A 104 -11.56 -5.10 10.75
C LYS A 104 -10.86 -6.21 9.98
N ASP A 105 -11.57 -6.89 9.09
CA ASP A 105 -11.04 -8.03 8.33
C ASP A 105 -10.04 -7.56 7.26
N LEU A 106 -10.36 -6.49 6.52
CA LEU A 106 -9.44 -5.86 5.55
C LEU A 106 -8.12 -5.43 6.21
N LEU A 107 -8.19 -4.74 7.35
CA LEU A 107 -7.00 -4.26 8.06
C LEU A 107 -6.20 -5.39 8.71
N LYS A 108 -6.85 -6.48 9.13
CA LYS A 108 -6.14 -7.65 9.65
C LYS A 108 -5.16 -8.18 8.60
N THR A 109 -5.66 -8.51 7.41
CA THR A 109 -4.85 -9.03 6.30
C THR A 109 -3.81 -8.00 5.83
N ALA A 110 -4.22 -6.74 5.66
CA ALA A 110 -3.32 -5.69 5.19
C ALA A 110 -2.14 -5.46 6.16
N ASN A 111 -2.41 -5.48 7.48
CA ASN A 111 -1.38 -5.30 8.50
C ASN A 111 -0.38 -6.46 8.52
N GLU A 112 -0.85 -7.70 8.46
CA GLU A 112 -0.01 -8.90 8.43
C GLU A 112 0.92 -8.89 7.21
N ARG A 113 0.38 -8.58 6.03
CA ARG A 113 1.14 -8.49 4.78
C ARG A 113 2.14 -7.35 4.77
N PHE A 114 1.76 -6.17 5.26
CA PHE A 114 2.68 -5.04 5.28
C PHE A 114 3.83 -5.25 6.28
N ASP A 115 3.57 -5.87 7.43
CA ASP A 115 4.64 -6.25 8.36
C ASP A 115 5.65 -7.21 7.71
N SER A 116 5.15 -8.22 7.00
CA SER A 116 5.98 -9.19 6.26
C SER A 116 6.86 -8.49 5.22
N HIS A 117 6.27 -7.58 4.43
CA HIS A 117 7.01 -6.76 3.47
C HIS A 117 8.09 -5.92 4.15
N LEU A 118 7.75 -5.25 5.25
CA LEU A 118 8.68 -4.39 5.99
C LEU A 118 9.85 -5.17 6.63
N ALA A 119 9.62 -6.41 7.05
CA ALA A 119 10.67 -7.25 7.62
C ALA A 119 11.84 -7.49 6.64
N ARG A 120 11.55 -7.54 5.33
CA ARG A 120 12.56 -7.71 4.26
C ARG A 120 13.55 -6.53 4.17
N PHE A 121 13.16 -5.34 4.65
CA PHE A 121 14.04 -4.17 4.67
C PHE A 121 14.84 -4.04 5.97
N LYS A 122 14.38 -4.66 7.06
CA LYS A 122 15.11 -4.64 8.35
C LYS A 122 16.38 -5.47 8.33
N VAL A 123 16.44 -6.49 7.46
CA VAL A 123 17.60 -7.40 7.35
C VAL A 123 18.71 -6.82 6.45
N ALA A 124 18.46 -5.72 5.72
CA ALA A 124 19.35 -5.20 4.68
C ALA A 124 20.17 -3.95 5.06
N GLN A 125 20.26 -3.57 6.34
CA GLN A 125 21.12 -2.46 6.79
C GLN A 125 22.23 -3.02 7.71
N PRO A 126 23.46 -3.28 7.21
CA PRO A 126 24.59 -3.48 8.11
C PRO A 126 24.84 -2.18 8.87
N GLU A 127 24.82 -2.26 10.19
CA GLU A 127 25.02 -1.15 11.10
C GLU A 127 26.38 -0.48 10.85
N ILE A 128 26.39 0.70 10.23
CA ILE A 128 27.60 1.53 10.19
C ILE A 128 27.78 2.11 11.60
N LYS A 129 28.57 1.43 12.43
CA LYS A 129 29.09 1.99 13.68
C LYS A 129 30.05 3.13 13.33
N SER A 130 29.57 4.36 13.39
CA SER A 130 30.41 5.55 13.38
C SER A 130 31.29 5.55 14.64
N LYS A 131 32.55 5.14 14.48
CA LYS A 131 33.60 5.42 15.47
C LYS A 131 33.77 6.94 15.57
N VAL A 132 33.19 7.53 16.62
CA VAL A 132 33.64 8.84 17.10
C VAL A 132 34.99 8.61 17.77
N THR A 133 36.07 8.85 17.03
CA THR A 133 37.42 8.91 17.60
C THR A 133 37.55 10.17 18.43
N GLN A 134 37.79 10.01 19.73
CA GLN A 134 38.26 11.07 20.62
C GLN A 134 39.54 11.71 20.06
N GLY A 135 39.43 12.95 19.60
CA GLY A 135 40.57 13.84 19.44
C GLY A 135 40.75 14.67 20.71
N LYS A 136 41.55 14.17 21.65
CA LYS A 136 42.18 15.01 22.68
C LYS A 136 43.03 16.06 21.97
N ASN A 137 42.70 17.35 22.11
CA ASN A 137 43.66 18.40 21.82
C ASN A 137 44.11 19.04 23.13
N ARG A 138 45.39 18.80 23.44
CA ARG A 138 46.19 19.53 24.42
C ARG A 138 46.67 20.81 23.74
N ARG A 139 46.44 21.95 24.37
CA ARG A 139 47.39 23.06 24.58
C ARG A 139 46.72 24.11 25.46
#